data_AF-A0A2V8WQS6-F1
#
_entry.id   AF-A0A2V8WQS6-F1
#
_cell.length_a   1.000
_cell.length_b   1.000
_cell.length_c   1.000
_cell.angle_alpha   90.00
_cell.angle_beta   90.00
_cell.angle_gamma   90.00
#
_symmetry.space_group_name_H-M   'P 1'
#
loop_
_entity.id
_entity.type
_entity.pdbx_description
1 polymer ?
#
loop_
_entity_poly.entity_id
_entity_poly.type
_entity_poly.pdbx_seq_one_letter_code
_entity_poly.pdbx_strand_id
1 'polypeptide(L)'
;MPFALTKRRSRERGFSVLEMMFATIILLVGLVAIAQLVPATILMNYRNRNDSSALVFAQRELDQFLDQQLSLSVPFTDALGNTCSLGDPASPNTIQPDNSSVVVINNQTLINFGVAPVANYSFTYQDLTDPSGITYDIRWAVILTGNGTKVYSKRFILGVRQQGGNGYFQPITLDTMVQK
;
A
#
# COMPACT_ATOMS: atom_id res chain seq x y z
N MET A 1 -22.31 12.22 83.68
CA MET A 1 -21.57 11.45 82.65
C MET A 1 -21.39 12.34 81.43
N PRO A 2 -20.19 12.85 81.11
CA PRO A 2 -19.98 13.59 79.87
C PRO A 2 -19.42 12.67 78.77
N PHE A 3 -20.05 12.70 77.59
CA PHE A 3 -19.52 12.08 76.37
C PHE A 3 -18.47 13.02 75.76
N ALA A 4 -17.23 12.57 75.67
CA ALA A 4 -16.17 13.27 74.95
C ALA A 4 -16.27 12.93 73.45
N LEU A 5 -16.73 13.91 72.64
CA LEU A 5 -16.69 13.84 71.19
C LEU A 5 -15.29 14.26 70.70
N THR A 6 -14.44 13.28 70.39
CA THR A 6 -13.11 13.54 69.81
C THR A 6 -13.27 13.93 68.34
N LYS A 7 -13.32 15.24 68.06
CA LYS A 7 -13.35 15.78 66.70
C LYS A 7 -11.99 15.54 66.02
N ARG A 8 -11.88 14.50 65.17
CA ARG A 8 -10.73 14.29 64.28
C ARG A 8 -10.62 15.50 63.34
N ARG A 9 -9.61 16.35 63.54
CA ARG A 9 -9.23 17.36 62.54
C ARG A 9 -8.69 16.63 61.32
N SER A 10 -9.47 16.63 60.23
CA SER A 10 -8.95 16.32 58.91
C SER A 10 -7.87 17.36 58.58
N ARG A 11 -6.62 16.91 58.42
CA ARG A 11 -5.54 17.77 57.91
C ARG A 11 -5.77 17.92 56.42
N GLU A 12 -6.46 18.98 56.02
CA GLU A 12 -6.48 19.42 54.63
C GLU A 12 -5.07 19.95 54.30
N ARG A 13 -4.25 19.09 53.70
CA ARG A 13 -2.98 19.49 53.10
C ARG A 13 -3.31 20.11 51.74
N GLY A 14 -3.39 21.44 51.69
CA GLY A 14 -3.47 22.16 50.43
C GLY A 14 -2.26 21.87 49.54
N PHE A 15 -2.47 21.85 48.23
CA PHE A 15 -1.42 21.67 47.23
C PHE A 15 -0.37 22.78 47.37
N SER A 16 0.92 22.43 47.40
CA SER A 16 2.00 23.43 47.41
C SER A 16 2.08 24.13 46.05
N VAL A 17 2.42 25.42 46.04
CA VAL A 17 2.62 26.20 44.79
C VAL A 17 3.63 25.51 43.86
N LEU A 18 4.69 24.93 44.42
CA LEU A 18 5.68 24.17 43.65
C LEU A 18 5.08 22.93 43.00
N GLU A 19 4.18 22.23 43.69
CA GLU A 19 3.51 21.03 43.19
C GLU A 19 2.56 21.37 42.03
N MET A 20 1.88 22.52 42.10
CA MET A 20 1.10 23.09 40.99
C MET A 20 1.99 23.49 39.80
N MET A 21 3.18 24.04 40.03
CA MET A 21 4.13 24.36 38.95
C MET A 21 4.66 23.10 38.26
N PHE A 22 5.01 22.05 39.00
CA PHE A 22 5.40 20.78 38.39
C PHE A 22 4.23 20.10 37.67
N ALA A 23 3.03 20.13 38.25
CA ALA A 23 1.84 19.56 37.61
C ALA A 23 1.52 20.24 36.28
N THR A 24 1.63 21.57 36.19
CA THR A 24 1.38 22.31 34.95
C THR A 24 2.45 22.03 33.89
N ILE A 25 3.73 21.86 34.27
CA ILE A 25 4.79 21.47 33.32
C ILE A 25 4.51 20.07 32.77
N ILE A 26 4.20 19.10 33.62
CA ILE A 26 3.88 17.72 33.21
C ILE A 26 2.65 17.72 32.29
N LEU A 27 1.62 18.50 32.63
CA LEU A 27 0.42 18.66 31.82
C LEU A 27 0.73 19.23 30.43
N LEU A 28 1.54 20.29 30.34
CA LEU A 28 1.90 20.93 29.08
C LEU A 28 2.70 19.98 28.18
N VAL A 29 3.68 19.26 28.73
CA VAL A 29 4.43 18.24 27.98
C VAL A 29 3.51 17.14 27.48
N GLY A 30 2.58 16.66 28.32
CA GLY A 30 1.58 15.67 27.93
C GLY A 30 0.66 16.16 26.82
N LEU A 31 0.20 17.41 26.89
CA LEU A 31 -0.71 17.99 25.90
C LEU A 31 -0.01 18.17 24.54
N VAL A 32 1.24 18.65 24.53
CA VAL A 32 2.05 18.75 23.30
C VAL A 32 2.28 17.37 22.69
N ALA A 33 2.56 16.36 23.51
CA ALA A 33 2.76 14.98 23.03
C ALA A 33 1.48 14.41 22.37
N ILE A 34 0.30 14.67 22.92
CA ILE A 34 -0.98 14.23 22.33
C ILE A 34 -1.28 15.01 21.05
N ALA A 35 -1.01 16.32 21.03
CA ALA A 35 -1.27 17.18 19.88
C ALA A 35 -0.51 16.76 18.62
N GLN A 36 0.71 16.22 18.75
CA GLN A 36 1.45 15.65 17.61
C GLN A 36 1.04 14.21 17.29
N LEU A 37 0.63 13.42 18.29
CA LEU A 37 0.31 12.01 18.11
C LEU A 37 -1.00 11.81 17.35
N VAL A 38 -2.02 12.63 17.61
CA VAL A 38 -3.34 12.47 16.97
C VAL A 38 -3.30 12.70 15.45
N PRO A 39 -2.69 13.79 14.92
CA PRO A 39 -2.56 13.95 13.47
C PRO A 39 -1.68 12.85 12.84
N ALA A 40 -0.62 12.44 13.53
CA ALA A 40 0.26 11.37 13.04
C ALA A 40 -0.48 10.04 12.89
N THR A 41 -1.31 9.65 13.86
CA THR A 41 -2.09 8.41 13.78
C THR A 41 -3.18 8.46 12.72
N ILE A 42 -3.82 9.61 12.52
CA ILE A 42 -4.80 9.79 11.43
C ILE A 42 -4.12 9.59 10.07
N LEU A 43 -2.94 10.20 9.86
CA LEU A 43 -2.18 10.05 8.62
C LEU A 43 -1.73 8.60 8.39
N MET A 44 -1.26 7.91 9.43
CA MET A 44 -0.89 6.50 9.35
C MET A 44 -2.08 5.60 9.02
N ASN A 45 -3.23 5.82 9.68
CA ASN A 45 -4.44 5.05 9.39
C ASN A 45 -4.95 5.26 7.96
N TYR A 46 -4.87 6.49 7.45
CA TYR A 46 -5.23 6.80 6.07
C TYR A 46 -4.32 6.05 5.09
N ARG A 47 -3.00 6.07 5.30
CA ARG A 47 -2.04 5.31 4.48
C ARG A 47 -2.31 3.80 4.53
N ASN A 48 -2.49 3.24 5.73
CA ASN A 48 -2.76 1.81 5.90
C ASN A 48 -4.03 1.37 5.17
N ARG A 49 -5.07 2.22 5.15
CA ARG A 49 -6.31 1.93 4.44
C ARG A 49 -6.10 1.91 2.92
N ASN A 50 -5.37 2.89 2.39
CA ASN A 50 -5.05 2.96 0.97
C ASN A 50 -4.13 1.81 0.51
N ASP A 51 -3.19 1.40 1.35
CA ASP A 51 -2.33 0.25 1.06
C ASP A 51 -3.14 -1.05 1.07
N SER A 52 -4.08 -1.19 2.01
CA SER A 52 -4.97 -2.35 2.07
C SER A 52 -5.88 -2.46 0.84
N SER A 53 -6.47 -1.35 0.38
CA SER A 53 -7.27 -1.35 -0.84
C SER A 53 -6.42 -1.65 -2.07
N ALA A 54 -5.26 -1.00 -2.21
CA ALA A 54 -4.32 -1.27 -3.30
C ALA A 54 -3.90 -2.75 -3.35
N LEU A 55 -3.67 -3.38 -2.20
CA LEU A 55 -3.33 -4.80 -2.11
C LEU A 55 -4.48 -5.70 -2.56
N VAL A 56 -5.71 -5.42 -2.16
CA VAL A 56 -6.87 -6.20 -2.59
C VAL A 56 -7.07 -6.11 -4.11
N PHE A 57 -6.87 -4.92 -4.70
CA PHE A 57 -6.91 -4.78 -6.16
C PHE A 57 -5.76 -5.53 -6.84
N ALA A 58 -4.55 -5.39 -6.32
CA ALA A 58 -3.37 -6.10 -6.83
C ALA A 58 -3.58 -7.62 -6.85
N GLN A 59 -4.17 -8.17 -5.79
CA GLN A 59 -4.48 -9.59 -5.69
C GLN A 59 -5.53 -10.03 -6.71
N ARG A 60 -6.64 -9.28 -6.84
CA ARG A 60 -7.71 -9.59 -7.80
C ARG A 60 -7.22 -9.58 -9.25
N GLU A 61 -6.36 -8.63 -9.61
CA GLU A 61 -5.78 -8.56 -10.95
C GLU A 61 -4.78 -9.69 -11.19
N LEU A 62 -3.95 -9.99 -10.19
CA LEU A 62 -3.01 -11.11 -10.27
C LEU A 62 -3.75 -12.45 -10.42
N ASP A 63 -4.86 -12.66 -9.71
CA ASP A 63 -5.70 -13.86 -9.85
C ASP A 63 -6.24 -14.00 -11.28
N GLN A 64 -6.70 -12.90 -11.89
CA GLN A 64 -7.13 -12.89 -13.29
C GLN A 64 -5.99 -13.24 -14.25
N PHE A 65 -4.77 -12.78 -13.97
CA PHE A 65 -3.58 -13.09 -14.80
C PHE A 65 -3.20 -14.57 -14.70
N LEU A 66 -3.32 -15.15 -13.50
CA LEU A 66 -3.02 -16.55 -13.26
C LEU A 66 -4.03 -17.51 -13.91
N ASP A 67 -5.28 -17.08 -14.06
CA ASP A 67 -6.33 -17.87 -14.73
C ASP A 67 -6.15 -17.90 -16.27
N GLN A 68 -5.31 -17.01 -16.83
CA GLN A 68 -5.05 -17.00 -18.26
C GLN A 68 -4.16 -18.17 -18.69
N GLN A 69 -4.46 -18.73 -19.87
CA GLN A 69 -3.67 -19.81 -20.45
C GLN A 69 -2.22 -19.36 -20.75
N LEU A 70 -1.25 -20.22 -20.45
CA LEU A 70 0.18 -19.92 -20.67
C LEU A 70 0.54 -19.65 -22.14
N SER A 71 -0.21 -20.21 -23.09
CA SER A 71 0.00 -20.03 -24.52
C SER A 71 -0.64 -18.76 -25.10
N LEU A 72 -1.37 -17.97 -24.29
CA LEU A 72 -1.98 -16.75 -24.78
C LEU A 72 -0.87 -15.72 -25.08
N SER A 73 -0.74 -15.37 -26.37
CA SER A 73 0.10 -14.29 -26.89
C SER A 73 -0.69 -13.01 -27.19
N VAL A 74 -2.01 -13.09 -27.09
CA VAL A 74 -2.93 -11.99 -27.39
C VAL A 74 -3.27 -11.26 -26.09
N PRO A 75 -3.37 -9.93 -26.10
CA PRO A 75 -3.92 -9.20 -24.95
C PRO A 75 -5.31 -9.73 -24.58
N PHE A 76 -5.56 -9.94 -23.30
CA PHE A 76 -6.87 -10.32 -22.80
C PHE A 76 -7.58 -9.07 -22.26
N THR A 77 -8.90 -9.14 -22.13
CA THR A 77 -9.69 -8.08 -21.51
C THR A 77 -10.01 -8.47 -20.08
N ASP A 78 -9.64 -7.64 -19.12
CA ASP A 78 -9.95 -7.87 -17.70
C ASP A 78 -11.46 -7.69 -17.41
N ALA A 79 -11.87 -7.99 -16.17
CA ALA A 79 -13.26 -7.81 -15.74
C ALA A 79 -13.76 -6.35 -15.76
N LEU A 80 -12.83 -5.39 -15.84
CA LEU A 80 -13.09 -3.95 -15.86
C LEU A 80 -13.11 -3.38 -17.28
N GLY A 81 -12.83 -4.20 -18.30
CA GLY A 81 -12.79 -3.80 -19.71
C GLY A 81 -11.42 -3.27 -20.19
N ASN A 82 -10.38 -3.34 -19.37
CA ASN A 82 -9.03 -2.93 -19.77
C ASN A 82 -8.35 -4.03 -20.59
N THR A 83 -7.55 -3.63 -21.56
CA THR A 83 -6.74 -4.54 -22.37
C THR A 83 -5.39 -4.79 -21.69
N CYS A 84 -5.14 -6.04 -21.33
CA CYS A 84 -3.98 -6.46 -20.55
C CYS A 84 -3.11 -7.45 -21.34
N SER A 85 -1.84 -7.13 -21.52
CA SER A 85 -0.85 -8.00 -22.17
C SER A 85 -0.15 -8.88 -21.15
N LEU A 86 -0.13 -10.19 -21.38
CA LEU A 86 0.54 -11.18 -20.53
C LEU A 86 1.82 -11.74 -21.16
N GLY A 87 2.44 -10.93 -22.01
CA GLY A 87 3.68 -11.26 -22.70
C GLY A 87 3.52 -11.97 -24.04
N ASP A 88 4.52 -11.77 -24.89
CA ASP A 88 4.70 -12.35 -26.21
C ASP A 88 5.66 -13.55 -26.16
N PRO A 89 5.20 -14.77 -26.52
CA PRO A 89 6.04 -15.96 -26.56
C PRO A 89 7.23 -15.85 -27.52
N ALA A 90 7.21 -14.94 -28.50
CA ALA A 90 8.30 -14.74 -29.46
C ALA A 90 9.59 -14.20 -28.82
N SER A 91 9.47 -13.56 -27.66
CA SER A 91 10.60 -12.95 -26.93
C SER A 91 10.81 -13.61 -25.55
N PRO A 92 11.08 -14.93 -25.48
CA PRO A 92 11.19 -15.63 -24.19
C PRO A 92 12.43 -15.18 -23.41
N ASN A 93 12.39 -15.40 -22.10
CA ASN A 93 13.46 -15.16 -21.13
C ASN A 93 13.92 -13.69 -21.04
N THR A 94 13.05 -12.77 -21.45
CA THR A 94 13.24 -11.32 -21.32
C THR A 94 12.13 -10.73 -20.45
N ILE A 95 12.40 -9.58 -19.84
CA ILE A 95 11.37 -8.83 -19.12
C ILE A 95 10.53 -8.10 -20.16
N GLN A 96 9.22 -8.33 -20.12
CA GLN A 96 8.29 -7.69 -21.04
C GLN A 96 7.35 -6.77 -20.28
N PRO A 97 7.11 -5.55 -20.81
CA PRO A 97 7.56 -5.04 -22.11
C PRO A 97 9.07 -4.68 -22.12
N ASP A 98 9.71 -4.53 -23.28
CA ASP A 98 11.16 -4.26 -23.40
C ASP A 98 11.60 -2.93 -22.73
N ASN A 99 10.64 -2.03 -22.50
CA ASN A 99 10.77 -0.80 -21.73
C ASN A 99 10.08 -0.90 -20.36
N SER A 100 9.99 -2.11 -19.81
CA SER A 100 9.26 -2.37 -18.58
C SER A 100 9.76 -1.45 -17.48
N SER A 101 8.83 -1.04 -16.64
CA SER A 101 9.11 -0.28 -15.44
C SER A 101 9.83 -1.13 -14.38
N VAL A 102 10.40 -2.30 -14.65
CA VAL A 102 11.00 -3.14 -13.59
C VAL A 102 12.36 -2.60 -13.16
N VAL A 103 12.55 -2.45 -11.84
CA VAL A 103 13.82 -2.11 -11.21
C VAL A 103 14.16 -3.12 -10.13
N VAL A 104 15.45 -3.44 -9.96
CA VAL A 104 15.91 -4.26 -8.85
C VAL A 104 16.52 -3.36 -7.78
N ILE A 105 15.93 -3.33 -6.60
CA ILE A 105 16.44 -2.58 -5.45
C ILE A 105 16.60 -3.57 -4.29
N ASN A 106 17.79 -3.63 -3.68
CA ASN A 106 18.07 -4.54 -2.56
C ASN A 106 17.71 -6.01 -2.85
N ASN A 107 18.04 -6.53 -4.04
CA ASN A 107 17.68 -7.88 -4.50
C ASN A 107 16.17 -8.16 -4.63
N GLN A 108 15.31 -7.14 -4.56
CA GLN A 108 13.87 -7.27 -4.81
C GLN A 108 13.53 -6.66 -6.18
N THR A 109 12.71 -7.37 -6.97
CA THR A 109 12.16 -6.87 -8.24
C THR A 109 10.91 -6.05 -7.95
N LEU A 110 10.95 -4.76 -8.28
CA LEU A 110 9.86 -3.82 -8.07
C LEU A 110 9.45 -3.13 -9.36
N ILE A 111 8.24 -2.59 -9.39
CA ILE A 111 7.82 -1.68 -10.46
C ILE A 111 8.22 -0.24 -10.11
N ASN A 112 9.01 0.38 -10.97
CA ASN A 112 9.39 1.78 -10.99
C ASN A 112 8.31 2.64 -11.65
N PHE A 113 7.54 3.35 -10.83
CA PHE A 113 6.50 4.22 -11.33
C PHE A 113 6.97 5.64 -11.75
N GLY A 114 8.29 5.88 -11.74
CA GLY A 114 8.90 7.13 -12.20
C GLY A 114 9.07 7.20 -13.72
N VAL A 115 8.91 6.09 -14.44
CA VAL A 115 8.95 6.05 -15.91
C VAL A 115 7.55 6.18 -16.51
N ALA A 116 7.46 6.44 -17.82
CA ALA A 116 6.18 6.52 -18.51
C ALA A 116 5.42 5.17 -18.45
N PRO A 117 4.09 5.19 -18.29
CA PRO A 117 3.27 3.98 -18.36
C PRO A 117 3.37 3.34 -19.75
N VAL A 118 3.39 2.01 -19.79
CA VAL A 118 3.47 1.26 -21.05
C VAL A 118 2.08 0.75 -21.42
N ALA A 119 1.67 0.98 -22.67
CA ALA A 119 0.36 0.55 -23.16
C ALA A 119 0.16 -0.96 -22.99
N ASN A 120 -1.05 -1.35 -22.57
CA ASN A 120 -1.44 -2.74 -22.27
C ASN A 120 -0.64 -3.42 -21.15
N TYR A 121 0.28 -2.73 -20.47
CA TYR A 121 0.99 -3.20 -19.26
C TYR A 121 0.76 -2.26 -18.07
N SER A 122 -0.17 -1.32 -18.25
CA SER A 122 -0.56 -0.37 -17.24
C SER A 122 -1.96 0.14 -17.51
N PHE A 123 -2.67 0.47 -16.44
CA PHE A 123 -3.93 1.20 -16.48
C PHE A 123 -4.15 1.91 -15.15
N THR A 124 -5.06 2.86 -15.17
CA THR A 124 -5.51 3.56 -13.96
C THR A 124 -6.86 3.02 -13.55
N TYR A 125 -7.00 2.68 -12.27
CA TYR A 125 -8.26 2.24 -11.70
C TYR A 125 -8.77 3.29 -10.71
N GLN A 126 -10.04 3.65 -10.83
CA GLN A 126 -10.74 4.45 -9.83
C GLN A 126 -11.95 3.64 -9.38
N ASP A 127 -12.09 3.47 -8.07
CA ASP A 127 -13.29 2.87 -7.52
C ASP A 127 -14.43 3.89 -7.64
N LEU A 128 -15.43 3.57 -8.48
CA LEU A 128 -16.61 4.41 -8.70
C LEU A 128 -17.47 4.59 -7.45
N THR A 129 -17.28 3.73 -6.45
CA THR A 129 -18.01 3.80 -5.17
C THR A 129 -17.28 4.58 -4.09
N ASP A 130 -16.02 5.00 -4.35
CA ASP A 130 -15.23 5.77 -3.40
C ASP A 130 -15.54 7.28 -3.49
N PRO A 131 -16.13 7.91 -2.45
CA PRO A 131 -16.42 9.34 -2.45
C PRO A 131 -15.17 10.23 -2.46
N SER A 132 -13.99 9.68 -2.12
CA SER A 132 -12.73 10.41 -2.17
C SER A 132 -12.09 10.43 -3.56
N GLY A 133 -12.63 9.65 -4.50
CA GLY A 133 -12.21 9.64 -5.89
C GLY A 133 -10.75 9.21 -6.09
N ILE A 134 -10.18 8.43 -5.18
CA ILE A 134 -8.78 8.02 -5.26
C ILE A 134 -8.57 7.12 -6.48
N THR A 135 -7.60 7.50 -7.31
CA THR A 135 -7.17 6.71 -8.46
C THR A 135 -5.90 5.94 -8.11
N TYR A 136 -5.77 4.72 -8.61
CA TYR A 136 -4.60 3.86 -8.49
C TYR A 136 -3.96 3.70 -9.88
N ASP A 137 -2.63 3.73 -9.93
CA ASP A 137 -1.81 3.41 -11.10
C ASP A 137 -1.35 1.96 -10.91
N ILE A 138 -1.81 1.08 -11.81
CA ILE A 138 -1.49 -0.34 -11.84
C ILE A 138 -0.55 -0.57 -13.00
N ARG A 139 0.54 -1.28 -12.74
CA ARG A 139 1.55 -1.61 -13.75
C ARG A 139 2.08 -3.00 -13.50
N TRP A 140 2.41 -3.71 -14.56
CA TRP A 140 3.02 -5.02 -14.42
C TRP A 140 4.07 -5.28 -15.48
N ALA A 141 4.88 -6.28 -15.20
CA ALA A 141 5.80 -6.86 -16.13
C ALA A 141 5.70 -8.38 -16.07
N VAL A 142 6.04 -9.02 -17.18
CA VAL A 142 5.97 -10.47 -17.33
C VAL A 142 7.32 -10.97 -17.78
N ILE A 143 7.80 -12.05 -17.16
CA ILE A 143 8.96 -12.79 -17.62
C ILE A 143 8.46 -14.16 -18.07
N LEU A 144 8.56 -14.43 -19.35
CA LEU A 144 8.15 -15.69 -19.95
C LEU A 144 9.33 -16.65 -20.00
N THR A 145 9.16 -17.89 -19.57
CA THR A 145 10.15 -18.95 -19.79
C THR A 145 9.63 -19.87 -20.89
N GLY A 146 10.36 -19.97 -22.00
CA GLY A 146 9.87 -20.65 -23.20
C GLY A 146 10.92 -20.84 -24.28
N ASN A 147 10.49 -21.35 -25.44
CA ASN A 147 11.32 -21.59 -26.63
C ASN A 147 10.78 -20.87 -27.89
N GLY A 148 10.29 -19.62 -27.74
CA GLY A 148 9.81 -18.79 -28.86
C GLY A 148 8.41 -19.14 -29.38
N THR A 149 8.02 -20.42 -29.28
CA THR A 149 6.74 -20.96 -29.78
C THR A 149 5.92 -21.63 -28.68
N LYS A 150 6.58 -22.07 -27.60
CA LYS A 150 5.94 -22.70 -26.45
C LYS A 150 6.41 -22.01 -25.17
N VAL A 151 5.45 -21.66 -24.32
CA VAL A 151 5.67 -21.09 -22.98
C VAL A 151 5.50 -22.19 -21.95
N TYR A 152 6.50 -22.34 -21.07
CA TYR A 152 6.51 -23.30 -19.97
C TYR A 152 6.12 -22.66 -18.64
N SER A 153 6.49 -21.38 -18.46
CA SER A 153 6.17 -20.62 -17.25
C SER A 153 6.00 -19.13 -17.57
N LYS A 154 5.16 -18.44 -16.80
CA LYS A 154 5.09 -16.98 -16.76
C LYS A 154 5.31 -16.52 -15.31
N ARG A 155 6.23 -15.60 -15.09
CA ARG A 155 6.37 -14.86 -13.83
C ARG A 155 5.78 -13.47 -14.00
N PHE A 156 4.89 -13.07 -13.11
CA PHE A 156 4.23 -11.78 -13.10
C PHE A 156 4.77 -10.94 -11.96
N ILE A 157 5.16 -9.70 -12.27
CA ILE A 157 5.56 -8.70 -11.29
C ILE A 157 4.54 -7.57 -11.43
N LEU A 158 3.65 -7.43 -10.46
CA LEU A 158 2.57 -6.45 -10.48
C LEU A 158 2.80 -5.43 -9.39
N GLY A 159 2.75 -4.15 -9.76
CA GLY A 159 2.83 -3.02 -8.86
C GLY A 159 1.50 -2.26 -8.83
N VAL A 160 1.12 -1.77 -7.65
CA VAL A 160 0.03 -0.80 -7.48
C VAL A 160 0.49 0.37 -6.63
N ARG A 161 0.16 1.59 -7.04
CA ARG A 161 0.31 2.80 -6.21
C ARG A 161 -0.91 3.70 -6.32
N GLN A 162 -1.12 4.54 -5.32
CA GLN A 162 -2.05 5.66 -5.43
C GLN A 162 -1.49 6.72 -6.42
N GLN A 163 -2.35 7.21 -7.30
CA GLN A 163 -2.07 8.33 -8.21
C GLN A 163 -2.50 9.65 -7.56
N GLY A 164 -1.65 10.68 -7.63
CA GLY A 164 -2.06 12.05 -7.28
C GLY A 164 -1.98 12.46 -5.80
N GLY A 165 -0.97 12.01 -5.05
CA GLY A 165 -0.66 12.55 -3.72
C GLY A 165 0.73 13.18 -3.66
N ASN A 166 0.89 14.26 -2.89
CA ASN A 166 2.14 15.04 -2.78
C ASN A 166 3.21 14.35 -1.89
N GLY A 167 3.25 13.02 -1.86
CA GLY A 167 4.11 12.23 -0.99
C GLY A 167 4.66 10.99 -1.68
N TYR A 168 5.79 10.48 -1.16
CA TYR A 168 6.33 9.19 -1.57
C TYR A 168 5.42 8.08 -1.03
N PHE A 169 4.54 7.55 -1.88
CA PHE A 169 3.81 6.33 -1.59
C PHE A 169 4.64 5.16 -2.07
N GLN A 170 5.01 4.27 -1.15
CA GLN A 170 5.73 3.08 -1.53
C GLN A 170 4.75 2.20 -2.32
N PRO A 171 5.09 1.81 -3.55
CA PRO A 171 4.23 0.94 -4.32
C PRO A 171 4.18 -0.44 -3.67
N ILE A 172 3.00 -1.04 -3.68
CA ILE A 172 2.83 -2.45 -3.34
C ILE A 172 3.26 -3.24 -4.56
N THR A 173 4.17 -4.19 -4.40
CA THR A 173 4.57 -5.10 -5.47
C THR A 173 4.24 -6.54 -5.07
N LEU A 174 3.54 -7.25 -5.95
CA LEU A 174 3.30 -8.68 -5.88
C LEU A 174 4.10 -9.39 -6.97
N ASP A 175 4.64 -10.55 -6.65
CA ASP A 175 5.42 -11.38 -7.56
C ASP A 175 4.92 -12.82 -7.46
N THR A 176 4.55 -13.39 -8.59
CA THR A 176 4.05 -14.77 -8.67
C THR A 176 4.53 -15.45 -9.94
N MET A 177 4.49 -16.78 -9.97
CA MET A 177 4.77 -17.55 -11.16
C MET A 177 3.73 -18.64 -11.39
N VAL A 178 3.39 -18.87 -12.65
CA VAL A 178 2.62 -20.02 -13.10
C VAL A 178 3.52 -20.91 -13.95
N GLN A 179 3.45 -22.22 -13.75
CA GLN A 179 4.20 -23.22 -14.52
C GLN A 179 3.28 -24.40 -14.86
N LYS A 180 3.50 -25.02 -16.03
CA LYS A 180 2.94 -26.32 -16.39
C LYS A 180 3.96 -27.44 -16.29
#